data_AF-A0A5N5M761-F1
#
_entry.id   AF-A0A5N5M761-F1
#
_cell.length_a   1.000
_cell.length_b   1.000
_cell.length_c   1.000
_cell.angle_alpha   90.00
_cell.angle_beta   90.00
_cell.angle_gamma   90.00
#
_symmetry.space_group_name_H-M   'P 1'
#
loop_
_entity.id
_entity.type
_entity.pdbx_description
1 polymer ?
#
loop_
_entity_poly.entity_id
_entity_poly.type
_entity_poly.pdbx_seq_one_letter_code
_entity_poly.pdbx_strand_id
1 'polypeptide(L)' 'MCVRKIFIHHMCAHRITELIEACGEPECATVVDNKVVTNKYPCIVRECVYYGQF' A
#
# COMPACT_ATOMS: atom_id res chain seq x y z
N MET A 1 2.09 18.92 2.29
CA MET A 1 3.00 17.76 2.47
C MET A 1 2.45 16.65 1.60
N CYS A 2 3.27 16.08 0.71
CA CYS A 2 2.84 14.97 -0.14
C CYS A 2 2.79 13.70 0.71
N VAL A 3 1.71 12.92 0.63
CA VAL A 3 1.57 11.70 1.43
C VAL A 3 1.31 10.52 0.51
N ARG A 4 2.11 9.46 0.66
CA ARG A 4 1.88 8.18 0.00
C ARG A 4 1.31 7.21 1.00
N LYS A 5 0.04 6.87 0.86
CA LYS A 5 -0.60 5.82 1.67
C LYS A 5 -0.27 4.46 1.07
N ILE A 6 0.43 3.62 1.82
CA ILE A 6 0.78 2.26 1.43
C ILE A 6 -0.10 1.30 2.19
N PHE A 7 -0.93 0.54 1.47
CA PHE A 7 -1.79 -0.48 2.06
C PHE A 7 -1.05 -1.81 2.15
N ILE A 8 -1.05 -2.39 3.33
CA ILE A 8 -0.35 -3.62 3.68
C ILE A 8 -1.39 -4.65 4.10
N HIS A 9 -1.28 -5.86 3.57
CA HIS A 9 -2.13 -6.97 3.95
C HIS A 9 -1.83 -7.39 5.38
N HIS A 10 -2.85 -7.47 6.22
CA HIS A 10 -2.69 -7.83 7.62
C HIS A 10 -2.11 -9.23 7.84
N MET A 11 -2.55 -10.21 7.05
CA MET A 11 -2.17 -11.62 7.28
C MET A 11 -0.74 -11.95 6.83
N CYS A 12 -0.24 -11.26 5.80
CA CYS A 12 1.06 -11.60 5.20
C CYS A 12 2.04 -10.44 5.06
N ALA A 13 1.67 -9.25 5.55
CA ALA A 13 2.46 -8.03 5.46
C ALA A 13 2.88 -7.62 4.04
N HIS A 14 2.26 -8.20 2.99
CA HIS A 14 2.55 -7.83 1.62
C HIS A 14 1.91 -6.49 1.27
N ARG A 15 2.64 -5.72 0.46
CA ARG A 15 2.13 -4.49 -0.15
C ARG A 15 1.01 -4.85 -1.11
N ILE A 16 -0.18 -4.28 -0.89
CA ILE A 16 -1.34 -4.52 -1.73
C ILE A 16 -1.44 -3.43 -2.79
N THR A 17 -1.47 -2.18 -2.35
CA THR A 17 -1.64 -1.04 -3.23
C THR A 17 -1.07 0.21 -2.58
N GLU A 18 -0.84 1.24 -3.37
CA GLU A 18 -0.45 2.55 -2.90
C GLU A 18 -1.40 3.61 -3.44
N LEU A 19 -1.75 4.57 -2.60
CA LEU A 19 -2.48 5.76 -2.99
C LEU A 19 -1.54 6.94 -2.75
N ILE A 20 -1.15 7.61 -3.82
CA ILE A 20 -0.34 8.82 -3.75
C ILE A 20 -1.33 9.99 -3.68
N GLU A 21 -1.47 10.59 -2.50
CA GLU A 21 -2.12 11.90 -2.36
C GLU A 21 -1.06 12.95 -2.69
N ALA A 22 -0.86 13.14 -4.00
CA ALA A 22 0.16 14.01 -4.55
C ALA A 22 -0.32 15.47 -4.64
N CYS A 23 0.53 16.40 -4.22
CA CYS A 23 0.73 17.64 -4.98
C CYS A 23 1.20 17.24 -6.38
N GLY A 24 0.76 17.91 -7.46
CA GLY A 24 0.77 17.44 -8.86
C GLY A 24 2.09 16.99 -9.54
N GLU A 25 3.16 16.74 -8.79
CA GLU A 25 4.47 16.28 -9.25
C GLU A 25 4.76 14.84 -8.75
N PRO A 26 5.04 13.87 -9.64
CA PRO A 26 5.25 12.46 -9.30
C PRO A 26 6.56 12.20 -8.51
N GLU A 27 7.54 13.09 -8.57
CA GLU A 27 8.88 12.93 -7.95
C GLU A 27 9.10 13.87 -6.76
N CYS A 28 8.09 14.02 -5.90
CA CYS A 28 8.23 14.88 -4.73
C CYS A 28 9.16 14.23 -3.68
N ALA A 29 10.37 14.78 -3.50
CA ALA A 29 11.36 14.33 -2.52
C ALA A 29 10.91 14.42 -1.04
N THR A 30 9.79 15.10 -0.77
CA THR A 30 9.20 15.22 0.57
C THR A 30 8.00 14.30 0.79
N VAL A 31 7.79 13.30 -0.07
CA VAL A 31 6.70 12.37 0.10
C VAL A 31 6.88 11.57 1.39
N VAL A 32 5.87 11.62 2.26
CA VAL A 32 5.85 10.86 3.51
C VAL A 32 5.06 9.59 3.28
N ASP A 33 5.68 8.44 3.54
CA ASP A 33 5.02 7.14 3.46
C ASP A 33 4.19 6.89 4.72
N ASN A 34 2.87 6.75 4.56
CA ASN A 34 1.94 6.35 5.61
C ASN A 34 1.50 4.90 5.37
N LYS A 35 2.01 3.97 6.18
CA LYS A 35 1.73 2.53 6.06
C LYS A 35 0.48 2.18 6.86
N VAL A 36 -0.52 1.61 6.19
CA VAL A 36 -1.78 1.19 6.79
C VAL A 36 -1.95 -0.31 6.61
N VAL A 37 -1.99 -1.05 7.71
CA VAL A 37 -2.31 -2.48 7.71
C VAL A 37 -3.83 -2.64 7.63
N THR A 38 -4.33 -3.47 6.70
CA THR A 38 -5.76 -3.62 6.43
C THR A 38 -6.15 -5.03 5.98
N ASN A 39 -7.38 -5.43 6.33
CA ASN A 39 -8.09 -6.61 5.83
C ASN A 39 -9.09 -6.28 4.71
N LYS A 40 -9.06 -5.03 4.21
CA LYS A 40 -10.07 -4.55 3.25
C LYS A 40 -9.79 -5.05 1.83
N TYR A 41 -8.54 -5.38 1.54
CA TYR A 41 -8.11 -5.75 0.20
C TYR A 41 -7.41 -7.10 0.24
N PRO A 42 -7.62 -7.96 -0.76
CA PRO A 42 -6.96 -9.24 -0.80
C PRO A 42 -5.47 -9.11 -1.14
N CYS A 43 -4.66 -10.08 -0.75
CA CYS A 43 -3.26 -10.12 -1.15
C CYS A 43 -3.13 -10.29 -2.68
N ILE A 44 -2.31 -9.45 -3.31
CA ILE A 44 -2.05 -9.48 -4.77
C ILE A 44 -0.77 -10.25 -5.16
N VAL A 45 0.03 -10.68 -4.18
CA VAL A 45 1.28 -11.40 -4.41
C VAL A 45 0.97 -12.85 -4.75
N ARG A 46 1.22 -13.25 -6.00
CA ARG A 46 0.84 -14.57 -6.54
C ARG A 46 1.49 -15.76 -5.80
N GLU A 47 2.67 -15.56 -5.25
CA GLU A 47 3.41 -16.60 -4.51
C GLU A 47 3.00 -16.66 -3.02
N CYS A 48 2.10 -15.78 -2.57
CA CYS A 48 1.66 -15.76 -1.19
C CYS A 48 0.60 -16.83 -0.94
N VAL A 49 0.70 -17.53 0.20
CA VAL A 49 -0.32 -18.49 0.64
C VAL A 49 -1.71 -17.85 0.85
N TYR A 50 -1.75 -16.54 1.05
CA TYR A 50 -2.97 -15.74 1.19
C TYR A 50 -3.36 -15.02 -0.11
N TYR A 51 -2.81 -15.40 -1.27
CA TYR A 51 -3.16 -14.80 -2.56
C TYR A 51 -4.68 -14.85 -2.80
N GLY A 52 -5.28 -13.69 -3.09
CA GLY A 52 -6.74 -13.57 -3.27
C GLY A 52 -7.56 -13.63 -1.98
N GLN A 53 -6.93 -13.76 -0.80
CA GLN A 53 -7.58 -13.76 0.52
C GLN A 53 -7.41 -12.39 1.21
N PHE A 54 -8.35 -12.06 2.10
CA PHE A 54 -8.48 -10.79 2.85
C PHE A 54 -7.83 -10.83 4.24
#